data_AF-A0A949Z036-F1
#
_entry.id   AF-A0A949Z036-F1
#
_cell.length_a   1.000
_cell.length_b   1.000
_cell.length_c   1.000
_cell.angle_alpha   90.00
_cell.angle_beta   90.00
_cell.angle_gamma   90.00
#
_symmetry.space_group_name_H-M   'P 1'
#
loop_
_entity.id
_entity.type
_entity.pdbx_description
1 polymer ?
#
loop_
_entity_poly.entity_id
_entity_poly.type
_entity_poly.pdbx_seq_one_letter_code
_entity_poly.pdbx_strand_id
1 'polypeptide(L)'
;MTHEMVHLAFPSVPEQHHWIEEGIATYVEPIARAQVGDLSPEIVWRELENGLPKGLPVPRDRGLDNTHTWGRTYWGGALYCLMADVEIRRCTKNQYGLQDALRGIVRGGGNMEHDWPLTRALKVGDDAIGMPVLMELYDRMKANPVRPDLAATWRELGVRPSSDSVVFDEAAPQASIVRSIMARRSSPGGACLKSGLHSGSPANAAPVR
;
A
#
# COMPACT_ATOMS: atom_id res chain seq x y z
N MET A 1 17.89 -5.93 -0.36
CA MET A 1 18.16 -4.86 -1.35
C MET A 1 16.88 -4.13 -1.74
N THR A 2 15.73 -4.80 -1.80
CA THR A 2 14.42 -4.16 -2.09
C THR A 2 13.90 -3.26 -0.96
N HIS A 3 14.18 -3.57 0.32
CA HIS A 3 13.89 -2.69 1.47
C HIS A 3 14.46 -1.28 1.28
N GLU A 4 15.74 -1.20 0.90
CA GLU A 4 16.46 0.06 0.64
C GLU A 4 15.92 0.82 -0.58
N MET A 5 15.43 0.12 -1.60
CA MET A 5 14.83 0.76 -2.77
C MET A 5 13.48 1.41 -2.47
N VAL A 6 12.74 0.90 -1.47
CA VAL A 6 11.46 1.51 -1.05
C VAL A 6 11.68 2.83 -0.32
N HIS A 7 12.75 2.94 0.47
CA HIS A 7 13.12 4.20 1.12
C HIS A 7 13.39 5.33 0.12
N LEU A 8 13.87 5.03 -1.10
CA LEU A 8 14.08 6.04 -2.14
C LEU A 8 12.78 6.74 -2.59
N ALA A 9 11.63 6.09 -2.41
CA ALA A 9 10.32 6.55 -2.89
C ALA A 9 9.50 7.28 -1.81
N PHE A 10 10.13 7.72 -0.71
CA PHE A 10 9.50 8.49 0.36
C PHE A 10 10.48 9.58 0.84
N PRO A 11 10.01 10.78 1.25
CA PRO A 11 10.91 11.80 1.78
C PRO A 11 11.49 11.42 3.13
N SER A 12 12.72 11.86 3.38
CA SER A 12 13.36 11.76 4.68
C SER A 12 12.51 12.53 5.71
N VAL A 13 12.22 11.90 6.85
CA VAL A 13 11.43 12.48 7.94
C VAL A 13 12.24 12.56 9.23
N PRO A 14 11.84 13.42 10.19
CA PRO A 14 12.48 13.46 11.50
C PRO A 14 12.49 12.10 12.21
N GLU A 15 13.48 11.86 13.08
CA GLU A 15 13.73 10.57 13.75
C GLU A 15 12.48 9.98 14.44
N GLN A 16 11.67 10.82 15.08
CA GLN A 16 10.45 10.36 15.75
C GLN A 16 9.43 9.72 14.79
N HIS A 17 9.56 9.96 13.48
CA HIS A 17 8.68 9.45 12.43
C HIS A 17 9.28 8.31 11.62
N HIS A 18 10.53 7.85 11.88
CA HIS A 18 11.18 6.78 11.10
C HIS A 18 10.34 5.48 11.01
N TRP A 19 9.41 5.27 11.95
CA TRP A 19 8.44 4.18 11.89
C TRP A 19 7.67 4.11 10.56
N ILE A 20 7.41 5.24 9.88
CA ILE A 20 6.67 5.22 8.61
C ILE A 20 7.56 4.74 7.47
N GLU A 21 8.84 5.12 7.45
CA GLU A 21 9.78 4.69 6.42
C GLU A 21 10.00 3.18 6.50
N GLU A 22 10.29 2.68 7.70
CA GLU A 22 10.46 1.25 7.96
C GLU A 22 9.16 0.46 7.79
N GLY A 23 8.03 1.05 8.18
CA GLY A 23 6.71 0.47 8.00
C GLY A 23 6.30 0.32 6.54
N ILE A 24 6.54 1.35 5.73
CA ILE A 24 6.31 1.31 4.28
C ILE A 24 7.17 0.23 3.65
N ALA A 25 8.46 0.16 3.99
CA ALA A 25 9.34 -0.90 3.47
C ALA A 25 8.84 -2.29 3.88
N THR A 26 8.52 -2.50 5.16
CA THR A 26 8.00 -3.77 5.71
C THR A 26 6.71 -4.22 5.02
N TYR A 27 5.83 -3.29 4.62
CA TYR A 27 4.55 -3.60 3.99
C TYR A 27 4.64 -3.69 2.46
N VAL A 28 5.24 -2.69 1.81
CA VAL A 28 5.21 -2.52 0.34
C VAL A 28 6.19 -3.44 -0.37
N GLU A 29 7.36 -3.71 0.19
CA GLU A 29 8.36 -4.59 -0.44
C GLU A 29 7.78 -5.98 -0.77
N PRO A 30 7.27 -6.77 0.20
CA PRO A 30 6.81 -8.12 -0.09
C PRO A 30 5.61 -8.12 -1.05
N ILE A 31 4.75 -7.10 -0.98
CA ILE A 31 3.64 -6.90 -1.92
C ILE A 31 4.17 -6.63 -3.34
N ALA A 32 5.16 -5.76 -3.49
CA ALA A 32 5.75 -5.47 -4.80
C ALA A 32 6.38 -6.73 -5.42
N ARG A 33 7.10 -7.53 -4.62
CA ARG A 33 7.65 -8.82 -5.04
C ARG A 33 6.55 -9.80 -5.46
N ALA A 34 5.45 -9.88 -4.71
CA ALA A 34 4.32 -10.72 -5.08
C ALA A 34 3.61 -10.26 -6.35
N GLN A 35 3.45 -8.94 -6.52
CA GLN A 35 2.88 -8.37 -7.74
C GLN A 35 3.72 -8.73 -8.97
N VAL A 36 5.06 -8.77 -8.87
CA VAL A 36 5.91 -9.20 -10.00
C VAL A 36 6.07 -10.71 -10.14
N GLY A 37 5.59 -11.50 -9.17
CA GLY A 37 5.63 -12.96 -9.19
C GLY A 37 6.88 -13.58 -8.54
N ASP A 38 7.70 -12.77 -7.87
CA ASP A 38 8.92 -13.21 -7.15
C ASP A 38 8.62 -13.80 -5.76
N LEU A 39 7.40 -13.61 -5.26
CA LEU A 39 6.92 -14.10 -3.97
C LEU A 39 5.45 -14.52 -4.12
N SER A 40 5.02 -15.59 -3.44
CA SER A 40 3.60 -15.97 -3.52
C SER A 40 2.75 -15.06 -2.63
N PRO A 41 1.50 -14.71 -3.03
CA PRO A 41 0.58 -13.97 -2.18
C PRO A 41 0.39 -14.60 -0.79
N GLU A 42 0.32 -15.93 -0.72
CA GLU A 42 0.13 -16.68 0.52
C GLU A 42 1.29 -16.43 1.49
N ILE A 43 2.53 -16.41 1.01
CA ILE A 43 3.71 -16.11 1.84
C ILE A 43 3.60 -14.69 2.40
N VAL A 44 3.27 -13.69 1.57
CA VAL A 44 3.15 -12.29 2.02
C VAL A 44 2.08 -12.16 3.10
N TRP A 45 0.89 -12.71 2.87
CA TRP A 45 -0.20 -12.62 3.84
C TRP A 45 0.09 -13.41 5.12
N ARG A 46 0.81 -14.53 5.05
CA ARG A 46 1.29 -15.27 6.22
C ARG A 46 2.30 -14.48 7.03
N GLU A 47 3.21 -13.77 6.37
CA GLU A 47 4.17 -12.89 7.04
C GLU A 47 3.46 -11.72 7.75
N LEU A 48 2.48 -11.10 7.11
CA LEU A 48 1.66 -10.05 7.72
C LEU A 48 0.86 -10.58 8.93
N GLU A 49 0.24 -11.76 8.82
CA GLU A 49 -0.52 -12.37 9.91
C GLU A 49 0.36 -12.69 11.13
N ASN A 50 1.58 -13.20 10.92
CA ASN A 50 2.54 -13.48 11.99
C ASN A 50 3.24 -12.21 12.53
N GLY A 51 3.41 -11.20 11.67
CA GLY A 51 4.21 -10.03 11.95
C GLY A 51 3.44 -8.90 12.63
N LEU A 52 2.24 -8.57 12.16
CA LEU A 52 1.45 -7.45 12.69
C LEU A 52 1.14 -7.55 14.19
N PRO A 53 0.93 -8.74 14.81
CA PRO A 53 0.81 -8.84 16.26
C PRO A 53 2.00 -8.27 17.03
N LYS A 54 3.22 -8.30 16.45
CA LYS A 54 4.44 -7.74 17.05
C LYS A 54 4.46 -6.20 17.03
N GLY A 55 3.62 -5.59 16.19
CA GLY A 55 3.45 -4.14 16.08
C GLY A 55 2.33 -3.57 16.95
N LEU A 56 1.58 -4.42 17.65
CA LEU A 56 0.53 -3.97 18.55
C LEU A 56 1.13 -3.25 19.78
N PRO A 57 0.45 -2.22 20.31
CA PRO A 57 0.92 -1.54 21.50
C PRO A 57 0.93 -2.48 22.70
N VAL A 58 1.95 -2.31 23.55
CA VAL A 58 2.12 -2.99 24.83
C VAL A 58 1.87 -2.00 25.99
N PRO A 59 1.77 -2.45 27.26
CA PRO A 59 1.64 -1.52 28.38
C PRO A 59 2.76 -0.46 28.36
N ARG A 60 2.38 0.81 28.54
CA ARG A 60 3.22 2.02 28.47
C ARG A 60 3.58 2.54 27.08
N ASP A 61 3.06 1.93 26.00
CA ASP A 61 3.13 2.51 24.65
C ASP A 61 2.41 3.87 24.60
N ARG A 62 2.98 4.81 23.83
CA ARG A 62 2.51 6.21 23.74
C ARG A 62 2.17 6.63 22.30
N GLY A 63 1.85 5.66 21.44
CA GLY A 63 1.67 5.90 20.00
C GLY A 63 2.97 5.80 19.21
N LEU A 64 2.83 5.85 17.89
CA LEU A 64 3.92 5.57 16.95
C LEU A 64 5.05 6.60 17.02
N ASP A 65 4.73 7.88 17.24
CA ASP A 65 5.73 8.95 17.30
C ASP A 65 6.54 8.94 18.61
N ASN A 66 6.08 8.19 19.61
CA ASN A 66 6.64 8.22 20.96
C ASN A 66 7.13 6.85 21.46
N THR A 67 7.08 5.82 20.61
CA THR A 67 7.46 4.44 20.99
C THR A 67 8.35 3.79 19.94
N HIS A 68 9.66 3.94 20.09
CA HIS A 68 10.66 3.50 19.12
C HIS A 68 11.18 2.07 19.38
N THR A 69 10.29 1.14 19.74
CA THR A 69 10.69 -0.28 19.81
C THR A 69 10.77 -0.86 18.41
N TRP A 70 11.56 -1.93 18.22
CA TRP A 70 11.63 -2.64 16.94
C TRP A 70 10.24 -3.05 16.42
N GLY A 71 9.40 -3.62 17.31
CA GLY A 71 8.04 -4.02 16.95
C GLY A 71 7.18 -2.86 16.45
N ARG A 72 7.24 -1.71 17.13
CA ARG A 72 6.44 -0.53 16.77
C ARG A 72 6.96 0.21 15.54
N THR A 73 8.27 0.21 15.34
CA THR A 73 8.92 0.82 14.17
C THR A 73 8.57 0.04 12.89
N TYR A 74 8.84 -1.27 12.86
CA TYR A 74 8.63 -2.08 11.66
C TYR A 74 7.17 -2.54 11.52
N TRP A 75 6.68 -3.30 12.51
CA TRP A 75 5.35 -3.90 12.42
C TRP A 75 4.22 -2.93 12.80
N GLY A 76 4.49 -1.92 13.63
CA GLY A 76 3.54 -0.83 13.91
C GLY A 76 3.36 0.11 12.71
N GLY A 77 4.45 0.42 11.99
CA GLY A 77 4.38 1.12 10.72
C GLY A 77 3.72 0.28 9.61
N ALA A 78 4.02 -1.01 9.52
CA ALA A 78 3.34 -1.92 8.59
C ALA A 78 1.83 -2.05 8.91
N LEU A 79 1.46 -2.03 10.20
CA LEU A 79 0.07 -2.01 10.63
C LEU A 79 -0.64 -0.75 10.16
N TYR A 80 -0.02 0.42 10.32
CA TYR A 80 -0.52 1.68 9.76
C TYR A 80 -0.72 1.57 8.25
N CYS A 81 0.25 1.01 7.53
CA CYS A 81 0.17 0.84 6.07
C CYS A 81 -0.97 -0.10 5.64
N LEU A 82 -1.15 -1.25 6.31
CA LEU A 82 -2.27 -2.15 6.02
C LEU A 82 -3.61 -1.46 6.27
N MET A 83 -3.76 -0.80 7.43
CA MET A 83 -5.00 -0.10 7.77
C MET A 83 -5.34 0.99 6.75
N ALA A 84 -4.32 1.77 6.33
CA ALA A 84 -4.48 2.77 5.28
C ALA A 84 -4.88 2.13 3.94
N ASP A 85 -4.16 1.10 3.46
CA ASP A 85 -4.45 0.50 2.15
C ASP A 85 -5.86 -0.13 2.12
N VAL A 86 -6.27 -0.81 3.19
CA VAL A 86 -7.63 -1.36 3.33
C VAL A 86 -8.68 -0.25 3.33
N GLU A 87 -8.49 0.82 4.11
CA GLU A 87 -9.47 1.91 4.19
C GLU A 87 -9.60 2.66 2.87
N ILE A 88 -8.48 2.99 2.22
CA ILE A 88 -8.48 3.62 0.88
C ILE A 88 -9.28 2.75 -0.10
N ARG A 89 -9.05 1.44 -0.10
CA ARG A 89 -9.75 0.51 -1.00
C ARG A 89 -11.23 0.38 -0.66
N ARG A 90 -11.61 0.42 0.61
CA ARG A 90 -13.02 0.43 1.03
C ARG A 90 -13.73 1.69 0.52
N CYS A 91 -13.17 2.88 0.80
CA CYS A 91 -13.77 4.15 0.41
C CYS A 91 -13.83 4.34 -1.11
N THR A 92 -12.87 3.78 -1.84
CA THR A 92 -12.73 3.96 -3.30
C THR A 92 -13.23 2.78 -4.11
N LYS A 93 -13.78 1.73 -3.48
CA LYS A 93 -14.16 0.48 -4.14
C LYS A 93 -13.02 -0.12 -4.99
N ASN A 94 -11.83 -0.20 -4.39
CA ASN A 94 -10.57 -0.63 -5.00
C ASN A 94 -10.03 0.24 -6.16
N GLN A 95 -10.58 1.43 -6.41
CA GLN A 95 -10.03 2.33 -7.44
C GLN A 95 -8.63 2.84 -7.06
N TYR A 96 -8.41 3.16 -5.77
CA TYR A 96 -7.11 3.56 -5.27
C TYR A 96 -6.60 2.61 -4.18
N GLY A 97 -5.33 2.75 -3.82
CA GLY A 97 -4.69 2.07 -2.71
C GLY A 97 -3.46 2.85 -2.23
N LEU A 98 -2.80 2.35 -1.18
CA LEU A 98 -1.64 3.02 -0.58
C LEU A 98 -0.53 3.30 -1.60
N GLN A 99 -0.28 2.37 -2.54
CA GLN A 99 0.70 2.58 -3.61
C GLN A 99 0.40 3.80 -4.50
N ASP A 100 -0.86 4.20 -4.68
CA ASP A 100 -1.19 5.41 -5.44
C ASP A 100 -0.89 6.67 -4.65
N ALA A 101 -1.17 6.66 -3.34
CA ALA A 101 -0.81 7.76 -2.44
C ALA A 101 0.72 7.95 -2.42
N LEU A 102 1.49 6.85 -2.29
CA LEU A 102 2.97 6.90 -2.35
C LEU A 102 3.48 7.43 -3.69
N ARG A 103 2.89 6.99 -4.82
CA ARG A 103 3.22 7.57 -6.14
C ARG A 103 2.88 9.06 -6.24
N GLY A 104 1.79 9.48 -5.60
CA GLY A 104 1.41 10.88 -5.47
C GLY A 104 2.47 11.71 -4.76
N ILE A 105 2.99 11.20 -3.64
CA ILE A 105 4.08 11.81 -2.87
C ILE A 105 5.33 11.98 -3.74
N VAL A 106 5.76 10.93 -4.43
CA VAL A 106 6.91 10.99 -5.35
C VAL A 106 6.69 12.00 -6.47
N ARG A 107 5.51 12.02 -7.10
CA ARG A 107 5.16 13.01 -8.14
C ARG A 107 5.12 14.45 -7.61
N GLY A 108 4.81 14.62 -6.34
CA GLY A 108 4.89 15.91 -5.64
C GLY A 108 6.30 16.34 -5.25
N GLY A 109 7.32 15.53 -5.55
CA GLY A 109 8.73 15.77 -5.20
C GLY A 109 9.14 15.26 -3.81
N GLY A 110 8.32 14.44 -3.16
CA GLY A 110 8.68 13.79 -1.90
C GLY A 110 9.47 12.52 -2.16
N ASN A 111 10.80 12.60 -2.08
CA ASN A 111 11.72 11.47 -2.21
C ASN A 111 12.89 11.66 -1.23
N MET A 112 13.72 10.64 -1.09
CA MET A 112 14.77 10.57 -0.06
C MET A 112 15.80 11.71 -0.12
N GLU A 113 15.91 12.43 -1.24
CA GLU A 113 16.81 13.60 -1.38
C GLU A 113 16.27 14.85 -0.67
N HIS A 114 15.04 14.79 -0.14
CA HIS A 114 14.35 15.92 0.46
C HIS A 114 13.80 15.60 1.85
N ASP A 115 14.11 16.48 2.81
CA ASP A 115 13.53 16.45 4.14
C ASP A 115 12.14 17.09 4.16
N TRP A 116 11.12 16.32 4.47
CA TRP A 116 9.74 16.83 4.60
C TRP A 116 9.19 16.58 6.00
N PRO A 117 8.35 17.49 6.53
CA PRO A 117 7.47 17.13 7.64
C PRO A 117 6.58 15.96 7.23
N LEU A 118 6.43 14.94 8.08
CA LEU A 118 5.58 13.78 7.79
C LEU A 118 4.15 14.19 7.39
N THR A 119 3.57 15.18 8.07
CA THR A 119 2.24 15.70 7.77
C THR A 119 2.11 16.26 6.35
N ARG A 120 3.19 16.82 5.77
CA ARG A 120 3.22 17.24 4.37
C ARG A 120 3.15 16.02 3.44
N ALA A 121 3.96 15.00 3.70
CA ALA A 121 3.99 13.78 2.89
C ALA A 121 2.63 13.08 2.91
N LEU A 122 2.05 12.87 4.09
CA LEU A 122 0.73 12.24 4.23
C LEU A 122 -0.37 13.07 3.55
N LYS A 123 -0.35 14.40 3.71
CA LYS A 123 -1.30 15.27 3.01
C LYS A 123 -1.20 15.16 1.48
N VAL A 124 0.01 15.15 0.92
CA VAL A 124 0.18 14.98 -0.54
C VAL A 124 -0.32 13.60 -0.99
N GLY A 125 -0.10 12.57 -0.18
CA GLY A 125 -0.66 11.23 -0.43
C GLY A 125 -2.19 11.24 -0.45
N ASP A 126 -2.82 11.89 0.53
CA ASP A 126 -4.28 12.06 0.62
C ASP A 126 -4.85 12.86 -0.55
N ASP A 127 -4.18 13.94 -0.95
CA ASP A 127 -4.56 14.74 -2.12
C ASP A 127 -4.52 13.91 -3.42
N ALA A 128 -3.57 12.97 -3.54
CA ALA A 128 -3.44 12.10 -4.71
C ALA A 128 -4.54 11.03 -4.83
N ILE A 129 -5.14 10.62 -3.69
CA ILE A 129 -6.27 9.68 -3.65
C ILE A 129 -7.62 10.39 -3.45
N GLY A 130 -7.61 11.71 -3.23
CA GLY A 130 -8.79 12.56 -3.07
C GLY A 130 -9.52 12.41 -1.73
N MET A 131 -8.88 11.90 -0.68
CA MET A 131 -9.50 11.68 0.64
C MET A 131 -8.47 11.65 1.78
N PRO A 132 -8.84 12.08 3.00
CA PRO A 132 -7.91 12.31 4.11
C PRO A 132 -7.57 11.04 4.93
N VAL A 133 -7.38 9.88 4.28
CA VAL A 133 -7.23 8.61 5.01
C VAL A 133 -5.93 8.54 5.79
N LEU A 134 -4.81 8.97 5.20
CA LEU A 134 -3.49 8.92 5.83
C LEU A 134 -3.40 9.89 7.00
N MET A 135 -3.79 11.15 6.81
CA MET A 135 -3.75 12.15 7.88
C MET A 135 -4.66 11.78 9.05
N GLU A 136 -5.89 11.32 8.79
CA GLU A 136 -6.81 10.91 9.87
C GLU A 136 -6.29 9.68 10.62
N LEU A 137 -5.72 8.70 9.92
CA LEU A 137 -5.13 7.54 10.58
C LEU A 137 -3.91 7.94 11.42
N TYR A 138 -3.08 8.85 10.90
CA TYR A 138 -1.92 9.37 11.61
C TYR A 138 -2.33 10.11 12.88
N ASP A 139 -3.32 11.00 12.81
CA ASP A 139 -3.83 11.71 13.99
C ASP A 139 -4.37 10.77 15.06
N ARG A 140 -4.98 9.64 14.66
CA ARG A 140 -5.40 8.60 15.61
C ARG A 140 -4.22 7.88 16.26
N MET A 141 -3.17 7.55 15.52
CA MET A 141 -2.12 6.61 15.97
C MET A 141 -0.83 7.27 16.48
N LYS A 142 -0.55 8.52 16.12
CA LYS A 142 0.72 9.20 16.40
C LYS A 142 1.06 9.25 17.89
N ALA A 143 0.08 9.63 18.71
CA ALA A 143 0.22 9.82 20.15
C ALA A 143 -0.66 8.88 20.98
N ASN A 144 -1.42 7.98 20.33
CA ASN A 144 -2.29 7.03 21.02
C ASN A 144 -1.91 5.59 20.67
N PRO A 145 -1.83 4.69 21.67
CA PRO A 145 -1.57 3.27 21.46
C PRO A 145 -2.83 2.56 20.94
N VAL A 146 -3.18 2.80 19.68
CA VAL A 146 -4.34 2.16 19.03
C VAL A 146 -4.09 0.67 18.85
N ARG A 147 -5.03 -0.16 19.34
CA ARG A 147 -4.99 -1.62 19.22
C ARG A 147 -6.16 -2.11 18.36
N PRO A 148 -5.98 -2.31 17.05
CA PRO A 148 -7.02 -2.87 16.20
C PRO A 148 -7.27 -4.35 16.49
N ASP A 149 -8.49 -4.81 16.20
CA ASP A 149 -8.84 -6.23 16.25
C ASP A 149 -8.33 -6.94 14.99
N LEU A 150 -7.10 -7.45 15.06
CA LEU A 150 -6.48 -8.16 13.93
C LEU A 150 -7.28 -9.42 13.53
N ALA A 151 -7.90 -10.12 14.49
CA ALA A 151 -8.68 -11.31 14.19
C ALA A 151 -9.93 -10.94 13.37
N ALA A 152 -10.60 -9.84 13.71
CA ALA A 152 -11.69 -9.31 12.90
C ALA A 152 -11.21 -8.87 11.52
N THR A 153 -10.08 -8.16 11.42
CA THR A 153 -9.49 -7.75 10.15
C THR A 153 -9.22 -8.93 9.22
N TRP A 154 -8.58 -10.00 9.72
CA TRP A 154 -8.30 -11.20 8.92
C TRP A 154 -9.56 -11.89 8.44
N ARG A 155 -10.57 -11.99 9.31
CA ARG A 155 -11.87 -12.56 8.95
C ARG A 155 -12.61 -11.73 7.90
N GLU A 156 -12.59 -10.40 7.99
CA GLU A 156 -13.22 -9.52 6.98
C GLU A 156 -12.53 -9.60 5.62
N LEU A 157 -11.19 -9.63 5.62
CA LEU A 157 -10.37 -9.79 4.41
C LEU A 157 -10.46 -11.19 3.81
N GLY A 158 -10.90 -12.19 4.58
CA GLY A 158 -10.92 -13.59 4.15
C GLY A 158 -9.55 -14.26 4.20
N VAL A 159 -8.61 -13.75 4.98
CA VAL A 159 -7.29 -14.40 5.19
C VAL A 159 -7.40 -15.34 6.37
N ARG A 160 -7.24 -16.65 6.13
CA ARG A 160 -7.31 -17.67 7.18
C ARG A 160 -5.97 -18.38 7.34
N PRO A 161 -5.43 -18.52 8.55
CA PRO A 161 -4.20 -19.30 8.75
C PRO A 161 -4.43 -20.77 8.39
N SER A 162 -3.45 -21.39 7.74
CA SER A 162 -3.46 -22.80 7.37
C SER A 162 -2.04 -23.37 7.49
N SER A 163 -1.77 -24.15 8.54
CA SER A 163 -0.44 -24.69 8.88
C SER A 163 0.71 -23.70 8.59
N ASP A 164 1.42 -23.87 7.49
CA ASP A 164 2.60 -23.10 7.08
C ASP A 164 2.29 -22.02 6.01
N SER A 165 1.00 -21.73 5.80
CA SER A 165 0.49 -20.83 4.76
C SER A 165 -0.79 -20.11 5.23
N VAL A 166 -1.50 -19.47 4.30
CA VAL A 166 -2.85 -18.95 4.47
C VAL A 166 -3.76 -19.46 3.35
N VAL A 167 -5.06 -19.49 3.61
CA VAL A 167 -6.10 -19.76 2.62
C VAL A 167 -6.95 -18.49 2.47
N PHE A 168 -7.32 -18.16 1.24
CA PHE A 168 -8.20 -17.04 0.92
C PHE A 168 -9.65 -17.51 0.81
N ASP A 169 -10.50 -16.95 1.67
CA ASP A 169 -11.95 -17.10 1.62
C ASP A 169 -12.55 -16.04 0.70
N GLU A 170 -12.85 -16.44 -0.53
CA GLU A 170 -13.43 -15.58 -1.56
C GLU A 170 -14.85 -15.08 -1.23
N ALA A 171 -15.53 -15.70 -0.25
CA ALA A 171 -16.84 -15.26 0.22
C ALA A 171 -16.77 -14.20 1.32
N ALA A 172 -15.57 -13.86 1.82
CA ALA A 172 -15.41 -12.85 2.86
C ALA A 172 -15.79 -11.45 2.36
N PRO A 173 -16.34 -10.58 3.22
CA PRO A 173 -16.86 -9.26 2.82
C PRO A 173 -15.85 -8.40 2.04
N GLN A 174 -14.56 -8.52 2.35
CA GLN A 174 -13.48 -7.73 1.76
C GLN A 174 -12.48 -8.57 0.97
N ALA A 175 -12.82 -9.79 0.54
CA ALA A 175 -11.93 -10.65 -0.25
C ALA A 175 -11.40 -9.95 -1.52
N SER A 176 -12.19 -9.06 -2.13
CA SER A 176 -11.74 -8.28 -3.30
C SER A 176 -10.57 -7.33 -3.01
N ILE A 177 -10.43 -6.87 -1.77
CA ILE A 177 -9.31 -6.02 -1.33
C ILE A 177 -8.01 -6.82 -1.36
N VAL A 178 -8.03 -8.05 -0.84
CA VAL A 178 -6.88 -8.97 -0.83
C VAL A 178 -6.35 -9.19 -2.25
N ARG A 179 -7.23 -9.52 -3.19
CA ARG A 179 -6.87 -9.69 -4.61
C ARG A 179 -6.32 -8.40 -5.21
N SER A 180 -6.93 -7.27 -4.89
CA SER A 180 -6.52 -5.98 -5.44
C SER A 180 -5.19 -5.48 -4.87
N ILE A 181 -4.79 -5.91 -3.67
CA ILE A 181 -3.46 -5.63 -3.09
C ILE A 181 -2.39 -6.39 -3.87
N MET A 182 -2.66 -7.66 -4.21
CA MET A 182 -1.71 -8.54 -4.88
C MET A 182 -1.69 -8.38 -6.41
N ALA A 183 -2.68 -7.73 -6.99
CA ALA A 183 -2.73 -7.46 -8.42
C ALA A 183 -1.66 -6.43 -8.85
N ARG A 184 -0.99 -6.69 -9.99
CA ARG A 184 -0.15 -5.68 -10.65
C ARG A 184 -1.00 -4.46 -10.98
N ARG A 185 -0.68 -3.32 -10.37
CA ARG A 185 -1.34 -2.06 -10.71
C ARG A 185 -0.72 -1.46 -11.97
N SER A 186 -1.50 -1.36 -13.03
CA SER A 186 -1.19 -0.45 -14.13
C SER A 186 -1.32 0.98 -13.62
N SER A 187 -0.42 1.89 -14.03
CA SER A 187 -0.61 3.31 -13.75
C SER A 187 -1.97 3.76 -14.30
N PRO A 188 -2.80 4.51 -13.54
CA PRO A 188 -3.97 5.17 -14.10
C PRO A 188 -3.45 6.18 -15.14
N GLY A 189 -3.57 5.83 -16.42
CA GLY A 189 -2.97 6.56 -17.54
C GLY A 189 -2.50 5.69 -18.72
N GLY A 190 -2.36 4.37 -18.53
CA GLY A 190 -1.91 3.46 -19.60
C GLY A 190 -3.01 2.94 -20.55
N ALA A 191 -4.28 3.21 -20.26
CA ALA A 191 -5.42 2.70 -21.03
C ALA A 191 -5.99 3.77 -21.98
N CYS A 192 -5.15 4.33 -22.85
CA CYS A 192 -5.63 4.98 -24.07
C CYS A 192 -4.54 4.90 -25.15
N LEU A 193 -4.30 3.70 -25.66
CA LEU A 193 -3.65 3.47 -26.96
C LEU A 193 -3.91 2.00 -27.34
N LYS A 194 -5.16 1.70 -27.69
CA LYS A 194 -5.43 0.59 -28.61
C LYS A 194 -6.33 1.04 -29.75
N SER A 195 -5.83 0.70 -30.93
CA SER A 195 -6.52 0.43 -32.19
C SER A 195 -7.18 1.60 -32.92
N GLY A 196 -6.38 2.31 -33.70
CA GLY A 196 -6.79 2.78 -35.03
C GLY A 196 -6.17 1.91 -36.11
N LEU A 197 -6.64 0.66 -36.28
CA LEU A 197 -6.49 -0.02 -37.57
C LEU A 197 -7.51 0.63 -38.51
N HIS A 198 -7.06 1.54 -39.36
CA HIS A 198 -7.79 1.87 -40.58
C HIS A 198 -7.20 1.04 -41.72
N SER A 199 -7.88 -0.06 -42.02
CA SER A 199 -7.82 -0.75 -43.30
C SER A 199 -8.32 0.20 -44.40
N GLY A 200 -7.42 0.65 -45.28
CA GLY A 200 -7.76 1.49 -46.42
C GLY A 200 -7.08 1.01 -47.70
N SER A 201 -7.77 0.17 -48.47
CA SER A 201 -7.73 0.05 -49.94
C SER A 201 -8.47 -1.22 -50.38
N PRO A 202 -9.13 -1.27 -51.56
CA PRO A 202 -8.65 -0.67 -52.81
C PRO A 202 -9.71 0.06 -53.64
N ALA A 203 -9.29 1.03 -54.46
CA ALA A 203 -10.08 1.50 -55.59
C ALA A 203 -9.25 1.42 -56.88
N ASN A 204 -9.72 0.53 -57.75
CA ASN A 204 -9.42 0.33 -59.16
C ASN A 204 -8.97 1.59 -59.91
N ALA A 205 -7.84 1.49 -60.62
CA ALA A 205 -7.53 2.32 -61.78
C ALA A 205 -7.38 1.42 -63.00
N ALA A 206 -8.28 1.59 -63.98
CA ALA A 206 -8.15 1.05 -65.33
C ALA A 206 -7.62 2.17 -66.27
N PRO A 207 -6.93 1.82 -67.37
CA PRO A 207 -6.10 2.77 -68.12
C PRO A 207 -6.90 3.49 -69.22
N VAL A 208 -6.51 4.73 -69.52
CA VAL A 208 -6.91 5.41 -70.76
C VAL A 208 -5.70 6.12 -71.36
N ARG A 209 -5.27 5.55 -72.51
CA ARG A 209 -4.40 6.04 -73.59
C ARG A 209 -2.90 6.08 -73.38
#